data_AF-A0A0C5X844-F1
#
_entry.id   AF-A0A0C5X844-F1
#
_cell.length_a   1.000
_cell.length_b   1.000
_cell.length_c   1.000
_cell.angle_alpha   90.00
_cell.angle_beta   90.00
_cell.angle_gamma   90.00
#
_symmetry.space_group_name_H-M   'P 1'
#
loop_
_entity.id
_entity.type
_entity.pdbx_description
1 polymer ?
#
loop_
_entity_poly.entity_id
_entity_poly.type
_entity_poly.pdbx_seq_one_letter_code
_entity_poly.pdbx_strand_id
1 'polypeptide(L)'
;MPRITIRFKDALFGRLVFGAQAAGSTIPDYVRDILNRYEGMDAAGYHGRFDEVQATLIQVFAILAASVGARRPDILEKGMEDARALLLERGLLDPEEMQS
;
A
#
# COMPACT_ATOMS: atom_id res chain seq x y z
N MET A 1 4.91 -6.17 32.78
CA MET A 1 4.31 -6.00 31.44
C MET A 1 2.81 -6.28 31.52
N PRO A 2 1.95 -5.44 30.94
CA PRO A 2 0.54 -5.78 30.77
C PRO A 2 0.40 -7.06 29.93
N ARG A 3 -0.63 -7.86 30.24
CA ARG A 3 -0.91 -9.11 29.54
C ARG A 3 -2.27 -9.01 28.86
N ILE A 4 -2.29 -9.30 27.56
CA ILE A 4 -3.51 -9.49 26.78
C ILE A 4 -3.65 -10.96 26.39
N THR A 5 -4.88 -11.45 26.36
CA THR A 5 -5.21 -12.79 25.86
C THR A 5 -6.13 -12.62 24.66
N ILE A 6 -5.66 -13.03 23.49
CA ILE A 6 -6.41 -12.92 22.23
C ILE A 6 -6.82 -14.33 21.79
N ARG A 7 -8.11 -14.52 21.49
CA ARG A 7 -8.59 -15.75 20.85
C ARG A 7 -8.50 -15.58 19.34
N PHE A 8 -7.77 -16.46 18.66
CA PHE A 8 -7.65 -16.46 17.21
C PHE A 8 -8.55 -17.54 16.60
N LYS A 9 -9.05 -17.29 15.39
CA LYS A 9 -9.57 -18.35 14.52
C LYS A 9 -8.40 -19.24 14.11
N ASP A 10 -8.62 -20.55 14.00
CA ASP A 10 -7.56 -21.53 13.70
C ASP A 10 -6.78 -21.20 12.43
N ALA A 11 -7.46 -20.77 11.37
CA ALA A 11 -6.84 -20.36 10.12
C ALA A 11 -5.88 -19.18 10.29
N LEU A 12 -6.22 -18.21 11.13
CA LEU A 12 -5.33 -17.08 11.43
C LEU A 12 -4.15 -17.53 12.28
N PHE A 13 -4.39 -18.38 13.28
CA PHE A 13 -3.32 -18.92 14.12
C PHE A 13 -2.29 -19.73 13.29
N GLY A 14 -2.76 -20.57 12.36
CA GLY A 14 -1.88 -21.31 11.45
C GLY A 14 -0.97 -20.40 10.61
N ARG A 15 -1.51 -19.28 10.09
CA ARG A 15 -0.70 -18.28 9.36
C ARG A 15 0.34 -17.59 10.25
N LEU A 16 0.00 -17.30 11.52
CA LEU A 16 0.94 -16.71 12.47
C LEU A 16 2.09 -17.67 12.82
N VAL A 17 1.78 -18.96 12.99
CA VAL A 17 2.78 -20.02 13.23
C VAL A 17 3.73 -20.12 12.04
N PHE A 18 3.18 -20.21 10.82
CA PHE A 18 3.97 -20.28 9.60
C PHE A 18 4.86 -19.05 9.42
N GLY A 19 4.30 -17.85 9.64
CA GLY A 19 5.05 -16.59 9.55
C GLY A 19 6.20 -16.50 10.56
N ALA A 20 5.96 -16.90 11.81
CA ALA A 20 7.00 -16.94 12.84
C ALA A 20 8.14 -17.89 12.48
N GLN A 21 7.81 -19.09 11.96
CA GLN A 21 8.80 -20.04 11.48
C GLN A 21 9.62 -19.50 10.30
N ALA A 22 8.96 -18.91 9.30
CA ALA A 22 9.63 -18.32 8.15
C ALA A 22 10.57 -17.16 8.54
N ALA A 23 10.22 -16.41 9.58
CA ALA A 23 11.04 -15.34 10.13
C ALA A 23 12.11 -15.80 11.14
N GLY A 24 12.21 -17.11 11.44
CA GLY A 24 13.14 -17.63 12.45
C GLY A 24 12.87 -17.12 13.87
N SER A 25 11.61 -16.76 14.17
CA SER A 25 11.20 -16.09 15.41
C SER A 25 10.19 -16.92 16.22
N THR A 26 9.96 -16.54 17.47
CA THR A 26 8.90 -17.12 18.29
C THR A 26 7.54 -16.53 17.91
N ILE A 27 6.46 -17.28 18.11
CA ILE A 27 5.10 -16.78 17.83
C ILE A 27 4.81 -15.48 18.61
N PRO A 28 5.11 -15.37 19.91
CA PRO A 28 4.90 -14.12 20.65
C PRO A 28 5.72 -12.94 20.10
N ASP A 29 6.98 -13.16 19.72
CA ASP A 29 7.82 -12.08 19.18
C ASP A 29 7.34 -11.65 17.80
N TYR A 30 6.95 -12.60 16.95
CA TYR A 30 6.35 -12.33 15.65
C TYR A 30 5.04 -11.53 15.76
N VAL A 31 4.16 -11.88 16.70
CA VAL A 31 2.92 -11.14 16.95
C VAL A 31 3.21 -9.74 17.48
N ARG A 32 4.16 -9.57 18.40
CA ARG A 32 4.58 -8.24 18.90
C ARG A 32 5.13 -7.38 17.78
N ASP A 33 5.96 -7.94 16.90
CA ASP A 33 6.50 -7.24 15.74
C ASP A 33 5.39 -6.76 14.79
N ILE A 34 4.38 -7.60 14.50
CA ILE A 34 3.20 -7.18 13.73
C ILE A 34 2.50 -6.02 14.43
N LEU A 35 2.21 -6.13 15.72
CA LEU A 35 1.52 -5.07 16.47
C LEU A 35 2.34 -3.76 16.46
N ASN A 36 3.65 -3.82 16.67
CA ASN A 36 4.54 -2.66 16.62
C ASN A 36 4.53 -1.97 15.24
N ARG A 37 4.50 -2.75 14.15
CA ARG A 37 4.41 -2.22 12.78
C ARG A 37 3.07 -1.55 12.47
N TYR A 38 1.99 -1.97 13.14
CA TYR A 38 0.65 -1.39 12.97
C TYR A 38 0.39 -0.19 13.90
N GLU A 39 0.93 -0.19 15.11
CA GLU A 39 0.80 0.93 16.08
C GLU A 39 1.68 2.14 15.73
N GLY A 40 2.39 2.12 14.60
CA GLY A 40 3.15 3.27 14.09
C GLY A 40 4.39 3.64 14.91
N MET A 41 4.86 2.75 15.78
CA MET A 41 6.12 2.96 16.54
C MET A 41 7.38 2.74 15.70
N ASP A 42 7.24 2.18 14.50
CA ASP A 42 8.28 2.15 13.49
C ASP A 42 8.09 3.34 12.55
N ALA A 43 9.10 4.19 12.40
CA ALA A 43 9.10 5.29 11.44
C ALA A 43 8.93 4.79 9.98
N ALA A 44 9.27 3.52 9.72
CA ALA A 44 9.03 2.79 8.48
C ALA A 44 7.88 1.77 8.57
N GLY A 45 6.97 1.94 9.54
CA GLY A 45 5.84 1.05 9.79
C GLY A 45 4.92 0.86 8.58
N TYR A 46 3.90 0.00 8.70
CA TYR A 46 3.06 -0.43 7.57
C TYR A 46 2.61 0.75 6.71
N HIS A 47 2.14 1.85 7.31
CA HIS A 47 1.74 3.06 6.60
C HIS A 47 2.91 3.80 5.92
N GLY A 48 4.03 4.04 6.62
CA GLY A 48 5.19 4.72 6.04
C GLY A 48 5.80 3.98 4.84
N ARG A 49 5.84 2.64 4.88
CA ARG A 49 6.36 1.86 3.74
C ARG A 49 5.45 1.92 2.52
N PHE A 50 4.13 1.99 2.70
CA PHE A 50 3.20 2.20 1.58
C PHE A 50 3.31 3.62 1.03
N ASP A 51 3.52 4.62 1.89
CA ASP A 51 3.74 6.00 1.47
C ASP A 51 5.02 6.15 0.64
N GLU A 52 6.12 5.48 1.03
CA GLU A 52 7.38 5.48 0.27
C GLU A 52 7.22 4.83 -1.12
N VAL A 53 6.54 3.67 -1.17
CA VAL A 53 6.25 3.00 -2.45
C VAL A 53 5.34 3.87 -3.32
N GLN A 54 4.31 4.47 -2.74
CA GLN A 54 3.40 5.36 -3.45
C GLN A 54 4.14 6.59 -3.98
N ALA A 55 4.99 7.23 -3.18
CA ALA A 55 5.80 8.38 -3.58
C ALA A 55 6.73 8.03 -4.74
N THR A 56 7.38 6.86 -4.69
CA THR A 56 8.25 6.36 -5.77
C THR A 56 7.45 6.15 -7.06
N LEU A 57 6.27 5.54 -6.97
CA LEU A 57 5.40 5.32 -8.13
C LEU A 57 4.94 6.64 -8.75
N ILE A 58 4.51 7.61 -7.94
CA ILE A 58 4.14 8.95 -8.41
C ILE A 58 5.31 9.59 -9.17
N GLN A 59 6.53 9.52 -8.62
CA GLN A 59 7.71 10.08 -9.26
C GLN A 59 8.03 9.42 -10.61
N VAL A 60 7.97 8.09 -10.67
CA VAL A 60 8.17 7.34 -11.93
C VAL A 60 7.12 7.72 -12.97
N PHE A 61 5.84 7.76 -12.59
CA PHE A 61 4.76 8.13 -13.51
C PHE A 61 4.85 9.59 -13.96
N ALA A 62 5.26 10.52 -13.10
CA ALA A 62 5.49 11.91 -13.47
C ALA A 62 6.60 12.05 -14.53
N ILE A 63 7.72 11.36 -14.34
CA ILE A 63 8.83 11.32 -15.31
C ILE A 63 8.35 10.70 -16.63
N LEU A 64 7.60 9.60 -16.57
CA LEU A 64 7.07 8.94 -17.75
C LEU A 64 6.09 9.85 -18.50
N ALA A 65 5.16 10.48 -17.80
CA ALA A 65 4.20 11.41 -18.38
C ALA A 65 4.91 12.58 -19.08
N ALA A 66 5.94 13.17 -18.45
CA ALA A 66 6.75 14.22 -19.06
C ALA A 66 7.48 13.72 -20.33
N SER A 67 8.09 12.54 -20.26
CA SER A 67 8.80 11.95 -21.40
C SER A 67 7.87 11.57 -22.55
N VAL A 68 6.67 11.05 -22.26
CA VAL A 68 5.68 10.68 -23.27
C VAL A 68 5.04 11.93 -23.85
N GLY A 69 4.63 12.90 -23.03
CA GLY A 69 4.05 14.16 -23.50
C GLY A 69 4.96 14.93 -24.45
N ALA A 70 6.28 14.90 -24.21
CA ALA A 70 7.25 15.52 -25.10
C ALA A 70 7.38 14.83 -26.48
N ARG A 71 7.05 13.53 -26.59
CA ARG A 71 7.25 12.74 -27.82
C ARG A 71 5.95 12.39 -28.54
N ARG A 72 4.89 12.14 -27.78
CA ARG A 72 3.59 11.58 -28.16
C ARG A 72 2.49 12.14 -27.25
N PRO A 73 2.16 13.43 -27.37
CA PRO A 73 1.13 14.06 -26.55
C PRO A 73 -0.24 13.39 -26.74
N ASP A 74 -0.53 12.87 -27.94
CA ASP A 74 -1.74 12.12 -28.27
C ASP A 74 -1.90 10.84 -27.42
N ILE A 75 -0.80 10.14 -27.15
CA ILE A 75 -0.80 8.95 -26.30
C ILE A 75 -0.97 9.33 -24.83
N LEU A 76 -0.33 10.42 -24.40
CA LEU A 76 -0.48 10.90 -23.03
C LEU A 76 -1.94 11.28 -22.74
N GLU A 77 -2.58 12.04 -23.63
CA GLU A 77 -3.97 12.46 -23.49
C GLU A 77 -4.91 11.27 -23.34
N LYS A 78 -4.86 10.32 -24.29
CA LYS A 78 -5.65 9.08 -24.20
C LYS A 78 -5.37 8.29 -22.91
N GLY A 79 -4.10 8.16 -22.52
CA GLY A 79 -3.72 7.46 -21.30
C GLY A 79 -4.26 8.12 -20.03
N MET A 80 -4.34 9.46 -20.02
CA MET A 80 -4.93 10.22 -18.91
C MET A 80 -6.45 10.06 -18.86
N GLU A 81 -7.13 10.02 -20.00
CA GLU A 81 -8.57 9.71 -20.08
C GLU A 81 -8.88 8.30 -19.54
N ASP A 82 -8.14 7.29 -20.01
CA ASP A 82 -8.27 5.90 -19.55
C ASP A 82 -8.01 5.78 -18.05
N ALA A 83 -6.99 6.47 -17.53
CA ALA A 83 -6.67 6.49 -16.11
C ALA A 83 -7.77 7.15 -15.26
N ARG A 84 -8.33 8.28 -15.72
CA ARG A 84 -9.46 8.96 -15.04
C ARG A 84 -10.69 8.06 -14.99
N ALA A 85 -11.03 7.41 -16.11
CA ALA A 85 -12.16 6.48 -16.17
C ALA A 85 -11.99 5.31 -15.19
N LEU A 86 -10.78 4.71 -15.13
CA LEU A 86 -10.47 3.64 -14.18
C LEU A 86 -10.57 4.09 -12.73
N LEU A 87 -10.03 5.27 -12.40
CA LEU A 87 -10.07 5.79 -11.03
C LEU A 87 -11.50 6.12 -10.59
N LEU A 88 -12.35 6.64 -11.49
CA LEU A 88 -13.77 6.84 -11.23
C LEU A 88 -14.49 5.51 -10.96
N GLU A 89 -14.26 4.48 -11.79
CA GLU A 89 -14.85 3.14 -11.60
C GLU A 89 -14.50 2.56 -10.21
N ARG A 90 -13.30 2.88 -9.71
CA ARG A 90 -12.81 2.43 -8.40
C ARG A 90 -13.23 3.34 -7.24
N GLY A 91 -13.93 4.43 -7.49
CA GLY A 91 -14.33 5.42 -6.48
C GLY A 91 -13.14 6.17 -5.87
N LEU A 92 -12.07 6.34 -6.64
CA LEU A 92 -10.83 7.03 -6.24
C LEU A 92 -10.70 8.44 -6.81
N LEU A 93 -11.68 8.88 -7.62
CA LEU A 93 -11.84 10.26 -8.11
C LEU A 93 -13.26 10.71 -7.81
N ASP A 94 -13.40 11.98 -7.44
CA ASP A 94 -14.72 12.59 -7.29
C ASP A 94 -15.30 12.89 -8.70
N PRO A 95 -16.57 12.52 -8.99
CA PRO A 95 -17.24 12.91 -10.24
C PRO A 95 -17.18 14.40 -10.56
N GLU A 96 -17.07 15.28 -9.55
CA GLU A 96 -16.94 16.72 -9.73
C GLU A 96 -15.55 17.12 -10.30
N GLU A 97 -14.51 16.36 -10.00
CA GLU A 97 -13.13 16.60 -10.48
C GLU A 97 -12.95 16.26 -11.97
N MET A 98 -13.91 15.59 -12.60
CA MET A 98 -13.88 15.30 -14.04
C MET A 98 -14.33 16.47 -14.93
N GLN A 99 -14.91 17.52 -14.34
CA GLN A 99 -15.53 18.63 -15.09
C GLN A 99 -14.62 19.87 -15.23
N SER A 100 -13.43 19.86 -14.63
CA SER A 100 -12.41 20.93 -14.74
C SER A 100 -11.32 20.61 -15.75
#